data_AF-A0A973D8U0-F1
#
_entry.id   AF-A0A973D8U0-F1
#
_cell.length_a   1.000
_cell.length_b   1.000
_cell.length_c   1.000
_cell.angle_alpha   90.00
_cell.angle_beta   90.00
_cell.angle_gamma   90.00
#
_symmetry.space_group_name_H-M   'P 1'
#
loop_
_entity.id
_entity.type
_entity.pdbx_description
1 polymer ?
#
loop_
_entity_poly.entity_id
_entity_poly.type
_entity_poly.pdbx_seq_one_letter_code
_entity_poly.pdbx_strand_id
1 'polypeptide(L)'
;MIITGNERVSLKSKTVGPYGDRYIIYLSGNLGSATATLQYKDELGTFVPLEDGVLLINSQNRIEPGREANLYLHVTGADGATNIAVTLRSLS
;
A
#
# COMPACT_ATOMS: atom_id res chain seq x y z
N MET A 1 -7.01 -1.97 8.14
CA MET A 1 -6.18 -3.05 8.73
C MET A 1 -5.14 -2.43 9.64
N ILE A 2 -4.57 -3.18 10.59
CA ILE A 2 -3.45 -2.72 11.42
C ILE A 2 -2.20 -3.55 11.09
N ILE A 3 -1.05 -2.90 10.96
CA ILE A 3 0.27 -3.51 10.72
C ILE A 3 1.19 -3.10 11.86
N THR A 4 1.81 -4.08 12.52
CA THR A 4 2.75 -3.87 13.63
C THR A 4 4.11 -4.52 13.39
N GLY A 5 4.27 -5.27 12.31
CA GLY A 5 5.47 -6.06 12.03
C GLY A 5 6.06 -5.82 10.65
N ASN A 6 7.16 -6.53 10.39
CA ASN A 6 7.76 -6.59 9.06
C ASN A 6 6.97 -7.57 8.22
N GLU A 7 6.12 -7.07 7.33
CA GLU A 7 5.23 -7.90 6.55
C GLU A 7 4.86 -7.29 5.20
N ARG A 8 4.36 -8.13 4.32
CA ARG A 8 3.73 -7.71 3.08
C ARG A 8 2.26 -8.07 3.13
N VAL A 9 1.40 -7.06 3.10
CA VAL A 9 -0.05 -7.26 3.22
C VAL A 9 -0.75 -6.88 1.93
N SER A 10 -1.60 -7.77 1.44
CA SER A 10 -2.47 -7.47 0.30
C SER A 10 -3.51 -6.43 0.72
N LEU A 11 -3.59 -5.36 -0.05
CA LEU A 11 -4.61 -4.32 0.15
C LEU A 11 -5.95 -4.67 -0.49
N LYS A 12 -6.06 -5.88 -1.10
CA LYS A 12 -7.23 -6.40 -1.82
C LYS A 12 -7.94 -5.31 -2.64
N SER A 13 -7.30 -4.84 -3.71
CA SER A 13 -7.99 -4.12 -4.77
C SER A 13 -8.65 -5.13 -5.70
N LYS A 14 -9.97 -5.28 -5.61
CA LYS A 14 -10.75 -5.98 -6.64
C LYS A 14 -10.97 -4.99 -7.78
N THR A 15 -10.10 -4.98 -8.79
CA THR A 15 -10.32 -4.18 -10.00
C THR A 15 -11.44 -4.80 -10.83
N VAL A 16 -12.40 -3.99 -11.28
CA VAL A 16 -13.29 -4.36 -12.38
C VAL A 16 -13.51 -3.14 -13.28
N GLY A 17 -12.60 -2.90 -14.25
CA GLY A 17 -12.84 -1.88 -15.28
C GLY A 17 -11.62 -1.50 -16.14
N PRO A 18 -11.82 -1.20 -17.44
CA PRO A 18 -10.76 -0.99 -18.44
C PRO A 18 -9.89 0.27 -18.26
N TYR A 19 -10.11 1.06 -17.19
CA TYR A 19 -9.38 2.30 -16.92
C TYR A 19 -8.59 2.29 -15.60
N GLY A 20 -8.53 1.16 -14.89
CA GLY A 20 -7.86 1.06 -13.59
C GLY A 20 -8.54 1.95 -12.53
N ASP A 21 -9.13 1.33 -11.52
CA ASP A 21 -9.73 2.13 -10.43
C ASP A 21 -8.65 2.98 -9.74
N ARG A 22 -8.98 4.24 -9.47
CA ARG A 22 -8.13 5.14 -8.69
C ARG A 22 -8.40 4.86 -7.22
N TYR A 23 -7.36 4.85 -6.40
CA TYR A 23 -7.51 4.61 -4.98
C TYR A 23 -6.97 5.78 -4.16
N ILE A 24 -7.56 6.01 -3.00
CA ILE A 24 -6.92 6.74 -1.91
C ILE A 24 -6.50 5.73 -0.86
N ILE A 25 -5.20 5.69 -0.57
CA ILE A 25 -4.69 5.03 0.63
C ILE A 25 -4.50 6.08 1.71
N TYR A 26 -5.02 5.81 2.90
CA TYR A 26 -4.74 6.56 4.10
C TYR A 26 -3.93 5.69 5.04
N LEU A 27 -2.73 6.16 5.38
CA LEU A 27 -1.90 5.58 6.43
C LEU A 27 -1.96 6.49 7.66
N SER A 28 -2.18 5.91 8.82
CA SER A 28 -2.14 6.64 10.10
C SER A 28 -1.48 5.82 11.19
N GLY A 29 -1.10 6.46 12.28
CA GLY A 29 -0.44 5.82 13.42
C GLY A 29 1.03 6.20 13.51
N ASN A 30 1.88 5.25 13.87
CA ASN A 30 3.31 5.45 14.08
C ASN A 30 4.13 4.45 13.26
N LEU A 31 5.07 4.93 12.44
CA LEU A 31 6.03 4.08 11.73
C LEU A 31 7.18 3.64 12.63
N GLY A 32 7.55 4.40 13.66
CA GLY A 32 8.82 4.18 14.37
C GLY A 32 10.00 4.32 13.40
N SER A 33 10.94 3.38 13.44
CA SER A 33 12.03 3.28 12.44
C SER A 33 11.63 2.63 11.11
N ALA A 34 10.38 2.19 10.97
CA ALA A 34 9.96 1.43 9.80
C ALA A 34 9.85 2.29 8.54
N THR A 35 9.87 1.61 7.39
CA THR A 35 9.54 2.15 6.08
C THR A 35 8.37 1.39 5.49
N ALA A 36 7.43 2.10 4.87
CA ALA A 36 6.30 1.52 4.17
C ALA A 36 6.38 1.86 2.68
N THR A 37 6.31 0.83 1.83
CA THR A 37 6.37 0.98 0.38
C THR A 37 5.20 0.28 -0.27
N LEU A 38 4.55 0.96 -1.21
CA LEU A 38 3.49 0.36 -2.01
C LEU A 38 4.09 -0.43 -3.17
N GLN A 39 3.54 -1.61 -3.41
CA GLN A 39 4.00 -2.51 -4.46
C GLN A 39 2.81 -3.12 -5.19
N TYR A 40 3.05 -3.58 -6.41
CA TYR A 40 2.14 -4.49 -7.10
C TYR A 40 2.84 -5.81 -7.42
N LYS A 41 2.05 -6.87 -7.59
CA LYS A 41 2.56 -8.16 -8.08
C LYS A 41 2.36 -8.24 -9.59
N ASP A 42 3.43 -8.41 -10.36
CA ASP A 42 3.35 -8.58 -11.81
C ASP A 42 2.85 -9.97 -12.21
N GLU A 43 2.67 -10.18 -13.52
CA GLU A 43 2.21 -11.45 -14.10
C GLU A 43 3.17 -12.62 -13.85
N LEU A 44 4.46 -12.33 -13.62
CA LEU A 44 5.50 -13.31 -13.29
C LEU A 44 5.55 -13.61 -11.78
N GLY A 45 4.76 -12.89 -10.98
CA GLY A 45 4.67 -13.03 -9.54
C GLY A 45 5.70 -12.23 -8.74
N THR A 46 6.40 -11.30 -9.37
CA THR A 46 7.39 -10.42 -8.76
C THR A 46 6.71 -9.22 -8.11
N PHE A 47 7.18 -8.80 -6.93
CA PHE A 47 6.73 -7.56 -6.30
C PHE A 47 7.55 -6.37 -6.77
N VAL A 48 6.89 -5.45 -7.47
CA VAL A 48 7.50 -4.24 -8.03
C VAL A 48 7.01 -3.02 -7.24
N PRO A 49 7.91 -2.18 -6.69
CA PRO A 49 7.53 -0.91 -6.09
C PRO A 49 6.82 -0.01 -7.08
N LEU A 50 5.82 0.74 -6.63
CA LEU A 50 5.31 1.85 -7.42
C LEU A 50 6.33 3.01 -7.34
N GLU A 51 6.60 3.69 -8.45
CA GLU A 51 7.62 4.75 -8.52
C GLU A 51 7.30 5.94 -7.59
N ASP A 52 6.02 6.19 -7.29
CA ASP A 52 5.56 7.20 -6.31
C ASP A 52 5.63 6.69 -4.84
N GLY A 53 6.29 5.56 -4.60
CA GLY A 53 6.02 4.61 -3.51
C GLY A 53 6.46 4.97 -2.09
N VAL A 54 6.87 6.21 -1.79
CA VAL A 54 7.11 6.63 -0.39
C VAL A 54 5.80 7.11 0.20
N LEU A 55 5.14 6.21 0.94
CA LEU A 55 3.92 6.57 1.64
C LEU A 55 4.25 7.32 2.93
N LEU A 56 3.75 8.55 3.05
CA LEU A 56 3.87 9.33 4.28
C LEU A 56 2.78 8.92 5.28
N ILE A 57 3.13 8.80 6.55
CA ILE A 57 2.15 8.58 7.63
C ILE A 57 1.32 9.84 7.86
N ASN A 58 0.07 9.63 8.28
CA ASN A 58 -0.94 10.66 8.50
C ASN A 58 -1.23 11.47 7.23
N SER A 59 -1.11 10.82 6.07
CA SER A 59 -1.37 11.42 4.75
C SER A 59 -2.30 10.55 3.91
N GLN A 60 -3.00 11.21 2.98
CA GLN A 60 -3.76 10.56 1.93
C GLN A 60 -2.92 10.55 0.65
N ASN A 61 -2.68 9.35 0.11
CA ASN A 61 -1.94 9.19 -1.14
C ASN A 61 -2.89 8.66 -2.20
N ARG A 62 -2.95 9.35 -3.35
CA ARG A 62 -3.69 8.89 -4.52
C ARG A 62 -2.83 7.89 -5.28
N ILE A 63 -3.42 6.76 -5.66
CA ILE A 63 -2.74 5.69 -6.38
C ILE A 63 -3.49 5.45 -7.68
N GLU A 64 -2.76 5.44 -8.78
CA GLU A 64 -3.26 5.14 -10.12
C GLU A 64 -2.44 3.98 -10.69
N PRO A 65 -2.84 2.73 -10.40
CA PRO A 65 -2.17 1.59 -11.01
C PRO A 65 -2.55 1.61 -12.49
N GLY A 66 -1.64 2.06 -13.36
CA GLY A 66 -1.86 2.21 -14.81
C GLY A 66 -2.19 0.91 -15.57
N ARG A 67 -2.43 -0.20 -14.85
CA ARG A 67 -2.93 -1.50 -15.30
C ARG A 67 -3.56 -2.25 -14.13
N GLU A 68 -4.30 -3.32 -14.41
CA GLU A 68 -4.82 -4.21 -13.37
C GLU A 68 -3.68 -4.79 -12.53
N ALA A 69 -3.68 -4.49 -11.22
CA ALA A 69 -2.66 -4.99 -10.32
C ALA A 69 -3.21 -5.18 -8.91
N ASN A 70 -2.86 -6.31 -8.30
CA ASN A 70 -3.09 -6.51 -6.87
C ASN A 70 -2.09 -5.65 -6.10
N LEU A 71 -2.59 -4.69 -5.33
CA LEU A 71 -1.76 -3.82 -4.51
C LEU A 71 -1.36 -4.51 -3.19
N TYR A 72 -0.12 -4.29 -2.80
CA TYR A 72 0.48 -4.77 -1.57
C TYR A 72 1.19 -3.63 -0.85
N LEU A 73 1.05 -3.57 0.47
CA LEU A 73 1.86 -2.72 1.31
C LEU A 73 2.98 -3.58 1.90
N HIS A 74 4.23 -3.15 1.72
CA HIS A 74 5.40 -3.80 2.29
C HIS A 74 5.98 -2.91 3.39
N VAL A 75 6.07 -3.43 4.61
CA VAL A 75 6.62 -2.75 5.77
C VAL A 75 7.91 -3.45 6.20
N THR A 76 8.98 -2.68 6.38
CA THR A 76 10.30 -3.17 6.81
C THR A 76 10.88 -2.25 7.89
N GLY A 77 11.75 -2.77 8.75
CA GLY A 77 12.34 -2.00 9.86
C GLY A 77 11.37 -1.69 11.01
N ALA A 78 10.27 -2.45 11.12
CA ALA A 78 9.32 -2.35 12.23
C ALA A 78 10.00 -2.63 13.57
N ASP A 79 9.68 -1.80 14.55
CA ASP A 79 10.14 -1.87 15.93
C ASP A 79 8.95 -2.04 16.89
N GLY A 80 9.21 -2.02 18.21
CA GLY A 80 8.17 -2.15 19.23
C GLY A 80 7.18 -0.99 19.30
N ALA A 81 7.42 0.10 18.56
CA ALA A 81 6.55 1.27 18.48
C ALA A 81 5.79 1.36 17.15
N THR A 82 6.08 0.50 16.17
CA THR A 82 5.39 0.47 14.88
C THR A 82 3.93 0.01 15.05
N ASN A 83 3.01 0.87 14.65
CA ASN A 83 1.58 0.59 14.64
C ASN A 83 0.91 1.44 13.56
N ILE A 84 0.64 0.83 12.41
CA ILE A 84 0.15 1.51 11.21
C ILE A 84 -1.26 1.04 10.91
N ALA A 85 -2.22 1.96 10.95
CA ALA A 85 -3.57 1.74 10.47
C ALA A 85 -3.66 2.13 8.99
N VAL A 86 -4.13 1.19 8.17
CA VAL A 86 -4.28 1.33 6.73
C VAL A 86 -5.74 1.27 6.33
N THR A 87 -6.18 2.30 5.58
CA THR A 87 -7.51 2.36 4.96
C THR A 87 -7.34 2.58 3.47
N LEU A 88 -8.02 1.76 2.67
CA LEU A 88 -8.06 1.90 1.21
C LEU A 88 -9.50 2.25 0.80
N ARG A 89 -9.64 3.28 -0.04
CA ARG A 89 -10.92 3.68 -0.63
C ARG A 89 -10.79 3.73 -2.14
N SER A 90 -11.69 3.06 -2.86
CA SER A 90 -11.83 3.20 -4.30
C SER A 90 -12.53 4.53 -4.64
N LEU A 91 -12.03 5.20 -5.67
CA LEU A 91 -12.61 6.38 -6.28
C LEU A 91 -13.26 5.96 -7.61
N SER A 92 -14.50 5.49 -7.53
CA SER A 92 -15.38 5.29 -8.69
C SER A 92 -15.68 6.61 -9.38
#